data_AF-A0A1E4RTW4-F1
#
_entry.id   AF-A0A1E4RTW4-F1
#
_cell.length_a   1.000
_cell.length_b   1.000
_cell.length_c   1.000
_cell.angle_alpha   90.00
_cell.angle_beta   90.00
_cell.angle_gamma   90.00
#
_symmetry.space_group_name_H-M   'P 1'
#
loop_
_entity.id
_entity.type
_entity.pdbx_description
1 polymer ?
#
loop_
_entity_poly.entity_id
_entity_poly.type
_entity_poly.pdbx_seq_one_letter_code
_entity_poly.pdbx_strand_id
1 'polypeptide(L)'
;MFSFKAISTLAFSLGLIQAKSLPMADAIPAAKAAADAYAEAYSEAIALGYPEPEAFALAASADDCATFQCHAVCGTMIIAAQGCSYDGTSFTGPYLENCLCSDPDSTFMDNYNACMDCGWTLWKYYGPYLTAGLEQCQIDVGTSTDIATEPTGTSRCSTTLSSSYSLDPNINYSTYLA
;
A
#
# COMPACT_ATOMS: atom_id res chain seq x y z
N MET A 1 62.63 3.98 12.55
CA MET A 1 61.61 2.93 12.85
C MET A 1 60.34 3.63 13.28
N PHE A 2 59.38 3.82 12.35
CA PHE A 2 58.06 4.37 12.67
C PHE A 2 57.05 3.23 12.54
N SER A 3 56.39 2.88 13.64
CA SER A 3 55.37 1.82 13.70
C SER A 3 53.99 2.49 13.62
N PHE A 4 53.26 2.22 12.53
CA PHE A 4 51.86 2.61 12.36
C PHE A 4 50.97 1.66 13.17
N LYS A 5 50.20 2.20 14.12
CA LYS A 5 49.11 1.47 14.78
C LYS A 5 47.90 1.48 13.86
N ALA A 6 47.42 0.29 13.49
CA ALA A 6 46.16 0.10 12.78
C ALA A 6 44.98 0.46 13.69
N ILE A 7 44.10 1.34 13.22
CA ILE A 7 42.81 1.65 13.83
C ILE A 7 41.86 0.54 13.37
N SER A 8 41.39 -0.28 14.32
CA SER A 8 40.40 -1.32 14.09
C SER A 8 39.01 -0.70 14.08
N THR A 9 38.38 -0.62 12.91
CA THR A 9 36.99 -0.19 12.75
C THR A 9 36.06 -1.31 13.20
N LEU A 10 35.40 -1.13 14.35
CA LEU A 10 34.32 -2.01 14.80
C LEU A 10 33.11 -1.82 13.88
N ALA A 11 32.86 -2.81 13.02
CA ALA A 11 31.61 -2.93 12.28
C ALA A 11 30.52 -3.41 13.25
N PHE A 12 29.59 -2.53 13.61
CA PHE A 12 28.34 -2.92 14.26
C PHE A 12 27.50 -3.69 13.24
N SER A 13 27.39 -5.01 13.43
CA SER A 13 26.39 -5.83 12.76
C SER A 13 25.05 -5.56 13.44
N LEU A 14 24.20 -4.74 12.81
CA LEU A 14 22.78 -4.66 13.17
C LEU A 14 22.14 -5.99 12.77
N GLY A 15 22.08 -6.92 13.73
CA GLY A 15 21.15 -8.05 13.64
C GLY A 15 19.74 -7.47 13.67
N LEU A 16 19.03 -7.55 12.54
CA LEU A 16 17.60 -7.30 12.47
C LEU A 16 16.91 -8.32 13.37
N ILE A 17 16.48 -7.89 14.55
CA ILE A 17 15.58 -8.69 15.39
C ILE A 17 14.26 -8.74 14.65
N GLN A 18 14.00 -9.83 13.92
CA GLN A 18 12.67 -10.07 13.35
C GLN A 18 11.69 -10.32 14.50
N ALA A 19 10.77 -9.39 14.71
CA ALA A 19 9.64 -9.59 15.60
C ALA A 19 8.70 -10.63 14.96
N LYS A 20 8.28 -11.64 15.73
CA LYS A 20 7.49 -12.77 15.25
C LYS A 20 6.29 -12.99 16.15
N SER A 21 5.15 -13.38 15.57
CA SER A 21 3.92 -13.74 16.26
C SER A 21 4.14 -14.81 17.34
N LEU A 22 3.31 -14.78 18.39
CA LEU A 22 3.29 -15.85 19.40
C LEU A 22 2.93 -17.20 18.75
N PRO A 23 3.46 -18.34 19.25
CA PRO A 23 3.19 -19.67 18.68
C PRO A 23 1.71 -20.06 18.61
N MET A 24 0.87 -19.40 19.44
CA MET A 24 -0.58 -19.62 19.48
C MET A 24 -1.30 -19.00 18.27
N ALA A 25 -0.70 -17.97 17.65
CA ALA A 25 -1.23 -17.31 16.46
C ALA A 25 -1.00 -18.16 15.19
N ASP A 26 0.01 -19.04 15.17
CA ASP A 26 0.33 -19.89 14.02
C ASP A 26 -0.79 -20.89 13.67
N ALA A 27 -1.76 -21.12 14.56
CA ALA A 27 -2.91 -22.00 14.34
C ALA A 27 -4.01 -21.38 13.46
N ILE A 28 -4.03 -20.05 13.29
CA ILE A 28 -5.03 -19.32 12.49
C ILE A 28 -4.28 -18.31 11.60
N PRO A 29 -4.21 -18.51 10.27
CA PRO A 29 -3.41 -17.67 9.38
C PRO A 29 -3.71 -16.16 9.48
N ALA A 30 -4.98 -15.79 9.65
CA ALA A 30 -5.38 -14.40 9.85
C ALA A 30 -4.92 -13.82 11.20
N ALA A 31 -4.94 -14.61 12.27
CA ALA A 31 -4.44 -14.19 13.59
C ALA A 31 -2.91 -14.06 13.59
N LYS A 32 -2.23 -14.93 12.83
CA LYS A 32 -0.80 -14.85 12.59
C LYS A 32 -0.40 -13.55 11.90
N ALA A 33 -1.07 -13.21 10.80
CA ALA A 33 -0.79 -12.00 10.03
C ALA A 33 -0.95 -10.73 10.88
N ALA A 34 -2.07 -10.60 11.60
CA ALA A 34 -2.31 -9.46 12.49
C ALA A 34 -1.27 -9.37 13.63
N ALA A 35 -0.86 -10.51 14.19
CA ALA A 35 0.16 -10.56 15.23
C ALA A 35 1.57 -10.21 14.70
N ASP A 36 1.90 -10.64 13.49
CA ASP A 36 3.17 -10.28 12.83
C ASP A 36 3.20 -8.78 12.50
N ALA A 37 2.10 -8.20 12.00
CA ALA A 37 1.99 -6.77 11.72
C ALA A 37 2.11 -5.90 12.98
N TYR A 38 1.45 -6.28 14.08
CA TYR A 38 1.64 -5.62 15.38
C TYR A 38 3.08 -5.72 15.87
N ALA A 39 3.69 -6.91 15.76
CA ALA A 39 5.05 -7.15 16.23
C ALA A 39 6.08 -6.32 15.45
N GLU A 40 5.93 -6.21 14.12
CA GLU A 40 6.78 -5.39 13.26
C GLU A 40 6.63 -3.90 13.58
N ALA A 41 5.39 -3.39 13.65
CA ALA A 41 5.12 -1.99 14.00
C ALA A 41 5.62 -1.62 15.42
N TYR A 42 5.50 -2.52 16.39
CA TYR A 42 6.06 -2.32 17.73
C TYR A 42 7.58 -2.23 17.71
N SER A 43 8.24 -3.10 16.94
CA SER A 43 9.71 -3.10 16.84
C SER A 43 10.25 -1.82 16.19
N GLU A 44 9.54 -1.28 15.20
CA GLU A 44 9.85 0.01 14.58
C GLU A 44 9.64 1.17 15.54
N ALA A 45 8.54 1.16 16.31
CA ALA A 45 8.24 2.18 17.32
C ALA A 45 9.35 2.31 18.38
N ILE A 46 9.87 1.16 18.83
CA ILE A 46 11.00 1.08 19.76
C ILE A 46 12.27 1.64 19.11
N ALA A 47 12.56 1.26 17.86
CA ALA A 47 13.74 1.71 17.14
C ALA A 47 13.77 3.23 16.91
N LEU A 48 12.59 3.84 16.73
CA LEU A 48 12.41 5.28 16.53
C LEU A 48 12.25 6.06 17.85
N GLY A 49 12.20 5.37 19.00
CA GLY A 49 12.14 5.99 20.32
C GLY A 49 10.79 6.64 20.64
N TYR A 50 9.68 6.09 20.13
CA TYR A 50 8.35 6.57 20.48
C TYR A 50 8.07 6.38 21.98
N PRO A 51 7.42 7.35 22.64
CA PRO A 51 7.16 7.30 24.08
C PRO A 51 6.16 6.20 24.48
N GLU A 52 5.27 5.77 23.56
CA GLU A 52 4.23 4.76 23.79
C GLU A 52 4.18 3.77 22.60
N PRO A 53 5.14 2.85 22.50
CA PRO A 53 5.31 1.96 21.35
C PRO A 53 4.15 0.95 21.20
N GLU A 54 3.47 0.53 22.28
CA GLU A 54 2.27 -0.30 22.16
C GLU A 54 1.12 0.46 21.47
N ALA A 55 0.91 1.74 21.83
CA ALA A 55 -0.13 2.56 21.21
C ALA A 55 0.15 2.81 19.72
N PHE A 56 1.42 3.02 19.38
CA PHE A 56 1.87 3.08 17.99
C PHE A 56 1.60 1.77 17.25
N ALA A 57 1.99 0.63 17.83
CA ALA A 57 1.82 -0.68 17.21
C ALA A 57 0.35 -1.04 17.01
N LEU A 58 -0.52 -0.72 17.96
CA LEU A 58 -1.98 -0.88 17.85
C LEU A 58 -2.58 0.00 16.75
N ALA A 59 -2.11 1.24 16.62
CA ALA A 59 -2.55 2.17 15.58
C ALA A 59 -2.06 1.80 14.18
N ALA A 60 -0.82 1.32 14.07
CA ALA A 60 -0.19 0.93 12.81
C ALA A 60 -0.66 -0.46 12.34
N SER A 61 -0.85 -1.42 13.25
CA SER A 61 -1.50 -2.71 12.92
C SER A 61 -3.00 -2.59 12.64
N ALA A 62 -3.61 -1.43 12.91
CA ALA A 62 -4.98 -1.13 12.52
C ALA A 62 -5.14 -0.67 11.05
N ASP A 63 -4.04 -0.50 10.28
CA ASP A 63 -4.12 -0.32 8.82
C ASP A 63 -4.65 -1.61 8.11
N ASP A 64 -4.76 -2.75 8.82
CA ASP A 64 -5.44 -4.01 8.41
C ASP A 64 -6.98 -3.95 8.45
N CYS A 65 -7.58 -2.80 8.77
CA CYS A 65 -9.05 -2.70 8.83
C CYS A 65 -9.72 -2.58 7.44
N ALA A 66 -8.94 -2.42 6.37
CA ALA A 66 -9.48 -2.58 5.03
C ALA A 66 -9.88 -4.03 4.85
N THR A 67 -11.15 -4.26 4.53
CA THR A 67 -11.60 -5.62 4.27
C THR A 67 -10.79 -6.24 3.14
N PHE A 68 -10.60 -7.57 3.17
CA PHE A 68 -9.99 -8.29 2.06
C PHE A 68 -10.61 -7.91 0.71
N GLN A 69 -11.93 -7.70 0.69
CA GLN A 69 -12.64 -7.24 -0.51
C GLN A 69 -12.15 -5.86 -0.98
N CYS A 70 -11.88 -4.93 -0.07
CA CYS A 70 -11.39 -3.60 -0.42
C CYS A 70 -9.98 -3.64 -1.04
N HIS A 71 -9.10 -4.47 -0.47
CA HIS A 71 -7.80 -4.74 -1.05
C HIS A 71 -7.90 -5.37 -2.44
N ALA A 72 -8.80 -6.35 -2.61
CA ALA A 72 -9.00 -7.02 -3.88
C ALA A 72 -9.47 -6.04 -4.97
N VAL A 73 -10.54 -5.27 -4.73
CA VAL A 73 -11.08 -4.36 -5.75
C VAL A 73 -10.12 -3.23 -6.08
N CYS A 74 -9.52 -2.57 -5.08
CA CYS A 74 -8.58 -1.48 -5.32
C CYS A 74 -7.26 -1.97 -5.92
N GLY A 75 -6.80 -3.17 -5.53
CA GLY A 75 -5.61 -3.79 -6.10
C GLY A 75 -5.82 -4.22 -7.55
N THR A 76 -6.99 -4.78 -7.86
CA THR A 76 -7.37 -5.11 -9.24
C THR A 76 -7.45 -3.86 -10.12
N MET A 77 -7.95 -2.72 -9.60
CA MET A 77 -7.89 -1.46 -10.34
C MET A 77 -6.46 -1.03 -10.66
N ILE A 78 -5.53 -1.12 -9.70
CA ILE A 78 -4.11 -0.77 -9.94
C ILE A 78 -3.53 -1.62 -11.07
N ILE A 79 -3.76 -2.94 -11.02
CA ILE A 79 -3.27 -3.88 -12.03
C ILE A 79 -3.91 -3.61 -13.39
N ALA A 80 -5.21 -3.34 -13.43
CA ALA A 80 -5.91 -3.01 -14.67
C ALA A 80 -5.37 -1.71 -15.30
N ALA A 81 -5.12 -0.69 -14.48
CA ALA A 81 -4.54 0.56 -14.97
C ALA A 81 -3.12 0.38 -15.50
N GLN A 82 -2.30 -0.38 -14.78
CA GLN A 82 -0.98 -0.78 -15.22
C GLN A 82 -1.02 -1.53 -16.55
N GLY A 83 -1.95 -2.48 -16.72
CA GLY A 83 -2.13 -3.22 -17.98
C GLY A 83 -2.56 -2.34 -19.15
N CYS A 84 -3.21 -1.21 -18.88
CA CYS A 84 -3.60 -0.22 -19.87
C CYS A 84 -2.51 0.80 -20.20
N SER A 85 -1.35 0.79 -19.54
CA SER A 85 -0.25 1.67 -19.93
C SER A 85 0.36 1.23 -21.27
N TYR A 86 1.00 2.15 -21.99
CA TYR A 86 1.62 1.84 -23.29
C TYR A 86 2.69 0.73 -23.22
N ASP A 87 3.38 0.62 -22.09
CA ASP A 87 4.37 -0.43 -21.82
C ASP A 87 3.79 -1.66 -21.10
N GLY A 88 2.52 -1.60 -20.67
CA GLY A 88 1.84 -2.62 -19.88
C GLY A 88 2.37 -2.79 -18.45
N THR A 89 3.24 -1.89 -17.98
CA THR A 89 3.93 -1.99 -16.67
C THR A 89 3.95 -0.70 -15.86
N SER A 90 3.60 0.44 -16.45
CA SER A 90 3.64 1.75 -15.79
C SER A 90 2.34 2.04 -15.03
N PHE A 91 2.46 2.44 -13.75
CA PHE A 91 1.32 2.81 -12.90
C PHE A 91 0.79 4.22 -13.12
N THR A 92 1.52 5.05 -13.85
CA THR A 92 1.19 6.47 -14.07
C THR A 92 0.93 6.79 -15.54
N GLY A 93 0.75 5.77 -16.37
CA GLY A 93 0.63 5.92 -17.81
C GLY A 93 1.96 6.24 -18.51
N PRO A 94 1.92 6.78 -19.76
CA PRO A 94 0.72 7.11 -20.52
C PRO A 94 -0.15 5.88 -20.79
N TYR A 95 -1.46 6.09 -20.91
CA TYR A 95 -2.44 5.01 -21.09
C TYR A 95 -2.91 4.88 -22.54
N LEU A 96 -3.23 3.66 -22.94
CA LEU A 96 -3.86 3.36 -24.22
C LEU A 96 -5.26 3.98 -24.27
N GLU A 97 -5.57 4.61 -25.41
CA GLU A 97 -6.87 5.25 -25.65
C GLU A 97 -8.01 4.25 -25.47
N ASN A 98 -9.06 4.66 -24.77
CA ASN A 98 -10.26 3.86 -24.45
C ASN A 98 -10.04 2.63 -23.57
N CYS A 99 -8.82 2.27 -23.17
CA CYS A 99 -8.57 1.05 -22.39
C CYS A 99 -9.10 1.13 -20.95
N LEU A 100 -8.94 2.30 -20.30
CA LEU A 100 -9.28 2.46 -18.89
C LEU A 100 -10.77 2.66 -18.65
N CYS A 101 -11.46 3.53 -19.41
CA CYS A 101 -12.73 4.11 -18.96
C CYS A 101 -13.86 4.04 -19.98
N SER A 102 -13.50 4.04 -21.28
CA SER A 102 -14.47 3.99 -22.38
C SER A 102 -14.75 2.56 -22.87
N ASP A 103 -13.91 1.58 -22.49
CA ASP A 103 -14.16 0.17 -22.79
C ASP A 103 -15.35 -0.34 -21.96
N PRO A 104 -16.42 -0.87 -22.59
CA PRO A 104 -17.56 -1.45 -21.88
C PRO A 104 -17.20 -2.67 -21.01
N ASP A 105 -16.05 -3.31 -21.27
CA ASP A 105 -15.53 -4.45 -20.51
C ASP A 105 -14.30 -4.04 -19.65
N SER A 106 -14.16 -2.76 -19.33
CA SER A 106 -13.06 -2.26 -18.52
C SER A 106 -13.07 -2.85 -17.11
N THR A 107 -12.09 -3.70 -16.82
CA THR A 107 -11.83 -4.21 -15.46
C THR A 107 -11.52 -3.08 -14.47
N PHE A 108 -10.97 -1.96 -14.93
CA PHE A 108 -10.74 -0.79 -14.09
C PHE A 108 -12.07 -0.20 -13.62
N MET A 109 -13.03 0.00 -14.54
CA MET A 109 -14.34 0.54 -14.21
C MET A 109 -15.25 -0.45 -13.48
N ASP A 110 -15.11 -1.76 -13.74
CA ASP A 110 -15.82 -2.81 -13.01
C ASP A 110 -15.56 -2.76 -11.50
N ASN A 111 -14.35 -2.36 -11.12
CA ASN A 111 -13.93 -2.27 -9.72
C ASN A 111 -14.04 -0.85 -9.14
N TYR A 112 -14.28 0.17 -9.98
CA TYR A 112 -14.29 1.59 -9.62
C TYR A 112 -15.19 1.88 -8.43
N ASN A 113 -16.48 1.57 -8.54
CA ASN A 113 -17.47 1.93 -7.50
C ASN A 113 -17.14 1.27 -6.15
N ALA A 114 -16.73 0.00 -6.18
CA ALA A 114 -16.40 -0.74 -4.97
C ALA A 114 -15.14 -0.18 -4.30
N CYS A 115 -14.11 0.17 -5.07
CA CYS A 115 -12.91 0.78 -4.52
C CYS A 115 -13.17 2.21 -4.01
N MET A 116 -13.94 3.03 -4.71
CA MET A 116 -14.25 4.38 -4.26
C MET A 116 -15.08 4.42 -2.97
N ASP A 117 -15.88 3.38 -2.69
CA ASP A 117 -16.68 3.29 -1.47
C ASP A 117 -15.83 2.93 -0.22
N CYS A 118 -14.85 2.05 -0.36
CA CYS A 118 -14.05 1.55 0.77
C CYS A 118 -12.62 2.10 0.83
N GLY A 119 -12.17 2.77 -0.23
CA GLY A 119 -10.76 3.01 -0.51
C GLY A 119 -10.07 3.98 0.45
N TRP A 120 -10.81 4.79 1.22
CA TRP A 120 -10.22 5.77 2.13
C TRP A 120 -9.24 5.17 3.14
N THR A 121 -9.50 3.94 3.59
CA THR A 121 -8.59 3.21 4.46
C THR A 121 -7.27 2.85 3.77
N LEU A 122 -7.31 2.56 2.47
CA LEU A 122 -6.14 2.16 1.67
C LEU A 122 -5.46 3.32 0.94
N TRP A 123 -6.13 4.46 0.86
CA TRP A 123 -5.85 5.49 -0.14
C TRP A 123 -4.45 6.07 -0.05
N LYS A 124 -3.88 6.14 1.16
CA LYS A 124 -2.48 6.54 1.34
C LYS A 124 -1.55 5.68 0.48
N TYR A 125 -1.74 4.37 0.48
CA TYR A 125 -0.85 3.43 -0.20
C TYR A 125 -1.28 3.20 -1.67
N TYR A 126 -2.58 3.27 -1.97
CA TYR A 126 -3.12 2.92 -3.29
C TYR A 126 -3.29 4.14 -4.20
N GLY A 127 -3.55 5.31 -3.62
CA GLY A 127 -3.77 6.56 -4.34
C GLY A 127 -2.64 6.90 -5.31
N PRO A 128 -1.35 6.84 -4.92
CA PRO A 128 -0.25 7.10 -5.85
C PRO A 128 -0.24 6.24 -7.11
N TYR A 129 -0.85 5.06 -7.08
CA TYR A 129 -0.97 4.14 -8.21
C TYR A 129 -2.29 4.28 -8.98
N LEU A 130 -3.29 4.96 -8.43
CA LEU A 130 -4.64 5.08 -9.01
C LEU A 130 -4.96 6.47 -9.54
N THR A 131 -4.45 7.53 -8.90
CA THR A 131 -4.82 8.92 -9.24
C THR A 131 -4.61 9.23 -10.72
N ALA A 132 -3.48 8.85 -11.31
CA ALA A 132 -3.20 9.12 -12.72
C ALA A 132 -4.20 8.41 -13.66
N GLY A 133 -4.60 7.18 -13.35
CA GLY A 133 -5.60 6.46 -14.14
C GLY A 133 -7.00 7.07 -14.01
N LEU A 134 -7.37 7.51 -12.81
CA LEU A 134 -8.64 8.20 -12.55
C LEU A 134 -8.70 9.56 -13.25
N GLU A 135 -7.59 10.31 -13.26
CA GLU A 135 -7.46 11.57 -14.01
C GLU A 135 -7.60 11.32 -15.51
N GLN A 136 -7.00 10.25 -16.03
CA GLN A 136 -7.20 9.85 -17.42
C GLN A 136 -8.67 9.57 -17.72
N CYS A 137 -9.41 8.94 -16.81
CA CYS A 137 -10.84 8.74 -16.99
C CYS A 137 -11.64 10.04 -17.06
N GLN A 138 -11.28 11.07 -16.29
CA GLN A 138 -11.92 12.39 -16.43
C GLN A 138 -11.69 13.00 -17.82
N ILE A 139 -10.53 12.73 -18.42
CA ILE A 139 -10.21 13.16 -19.79
C ILE A 139 -11.05 12.38 -20.80
N ASP A 140 -11.08 11.05 -20.68
CA ASP A 140 -11.74 10.15 -21.65
C ASP A 140 -13.27 10.35 -21.69
N VAL A 141 -13.92 10.55 -20.53
CA VAL A 141 -15.38 10.72 -20.43
C VAL A 141 -15.84 12.17 -20.69
N GLY A 142 -14.90 13.12 -20.75
CA GLY A 142 -15.16 14.52 -21.08
C GLY A 142 -15.89 15.34 -20.00
N THR A 143 -16.17 14.76 -18.83
CA THR A 143 -16.82 15.41 -17.69
C THR A 143 -16.02 15.15 -16.41
N SER A 144 -15.44 16.20 -15.81
CA SER A 144 -14.68 16.08 -14.56
C SER A 144 -15.55 15.83 -13.31
N THR A 145 -16.88 15.87 -13.46
CA THR A 145 -17.84 15.69 -12.35
C THR A 145 -18.27 14.25 -12.12
N ASP A 146 -18.09 13.37 -13.10
CA ASP A 146 -18.70 12.03 -13.06
C ASP A 146 -17.70 10.95 -12.59
N ILE A 147 -16.41 11.27 -12.59
CA ILE A 147 -15.34 10.40 -12.07
C ILE A 147 -14.60 11.13 -10.96
N ALA A 148 -14.73 10.62 -9.73
CA ALA A 148 -13.89 11.01 -8.61
C ALA A 148 -12.46 10.46 -8.77
N THR A 149 -11.47 11.28 -8.43
CA THR A 149 -10.03 10.93 -8.44
C THR A 149 -9.50 10.49 -7.08
N GLU A 150 -10.40 10.40 -6.09
CA GLU A 150 -10.17 9.87 -4.77
C GLU A 150 -11.45 9.19 -4.24
N PRO A 151 -11.36 8.33 -3.21
CA PRO A 151 -12.51 7.64 -2.65
C PRO A 151 -13.59 8.60 -2.18
N THR A 152 -14.86 8.20 -2.34
CA THR A 152 -16.03 9.03 -2.05
C THR A 152 -16.88 8.48 -0.92
N GLY A 153 -16.66 7.22 -0.51
CA GLY A 153 -17.35 6.65 0.63
C GLY A 153 -16.93 7.27 1.97
N THR A 154 -17.57 6.83 3.05
CA THR A 154 -17.25 7.28 4.41
C THR A 154 -16.46 6.24 5.22
N SER A 155 -16.23 5.07 4.64
CA SER A 155 -15.51 3.96 5.26
C SER A 155 -14.03 4.30 5.38
N ARG A 156 -13.63 4.82 6.54
CA ARG A 156 -12.26 5.21 6.84
C ARG A 156 -11.87 4.72 8.23
N CYS A 157 -10.72 4.08 8.32
CA CYS A 157 -10.11 3.84 9.62
C CYS A 157 -9.27 5.03 10.06
N SER A 158 -9.43 5.39 11.33
CA SER A 158 -8.67 6.46 11.94
C SER A 158 -7.35 5.88 12.42
N THR A 159 -6.29 5.98 11.60
CA THR A 159 -4.87 6.07 12.03
C THR A 159 -3.90 6.18 10.85
N THR A 160 -4.13 7.11 9.92
CA THR A 160 -3.03 7.53 9.03
C THR A 160 -2.13 8.52 9.78
N LEU A 161 -1.11 8.01 10.51
CA LEU A 161 -0.15 8.82 11.28
C LEU A 161 0.90 9.53 10.41
N SER A 162 1.01 9.20 9.12
CA SER A 162 1.72 10.01 8.12
C SER A 162 0.80 10.33 6.94
N SER A 163 0.90 11.56 6.44
CA SER A 163 0.07 12.08 5.35
C SER A 163 0.63 11.77 3.95
N SER A 164 1.72 11.02 3.85
CA SER A 164 2.38 10.73 2.57
C SER A 164 2.92 9.31 2.51
N TYR A 165 2.77 8.74 1.31
CA TYR A 165 3.43 7.54 0.83
C TYR A 165 3.95 7.87 -0.58
N SER A 166 5.16 7.42 -0.88
CA SER A 166 5.77 7.61 -2.20
C SER A 166 5.57 6.36 -3.02
N LEU A 167 5.11 6.52 -4.27
CA LEU A 167 4.99 5.41 -5.21
C LEU A 167 6.32 4.65 -5.33
N ASP A 168 6.29 3.35 -5.11
CA ASP A 168 7.36 2.43 -5.49
C ASP A 168 7.05 1.85 -6.87
N PRO A 169 7.79 2.24 -7.92
CA PRO A 169 7.54 1.76 -9.28
C PRO A 169 7.99 0.30 -9.49
N ASN A 170 8.76 -0.26 -8.56
CA ASN A 170 9.27 -1.63 -8.65
C ASN A 170 8.45 -2.61 -7.81
N ILE A 171 7.34 -2.16 -7.22
CA ILE A 171 6.47 -3.03 -6.42
C ILE A 171 5.92 -4.16 -7.30
N ASN A 172 6.09 -5.39 -6.83
CA ASN A 172 5.54 -6.56 -7.50
C ASN A 172 4.33 -7.06 -6.72
N TYR A 173 3.13 -6.60 -7.08
CA TYR A 173 1.90 -7.02 -6.39
C TYR A 173 1.65 -8.53 -6.46
N SER A 174 2.23 -9.26 -7.44
CA SER A 174 2.10 -10.72 -7.50
C SER A 174 2.72 -11.46 -6.32
N THR A 175 3.63 -10.84 -5.55
CA THR A 175 4.17 -11.43 -4.32
C THR A 175 3.21 -11.35 -3.13
N TYR A 176 2.13 -10.56 -3.23
CA TYR A 176 1.13 -10.37 -2.17
C TYR A 176 -0.17 -11.14 -2.44
N LEU A 177 -0.26 -11.85 -3.57
CA LEU A 177 -1.42 -12.66 -3.97
C LEU A 177 -1.24 -14.16 -3.65
N ALA A 178 -0.25 -14.53 -2.83
CA ALA A 178 0.10 -15.91 -2.48
C ALA A 178 -0.57 -16.40 -1.19
#